data_AF-A0A952WMI5-F1
#
_entry.id   AF-A0A952WMI5-F1
#
_cell.length_a   1.000
_cell.length_b   1.000
_cell.length_c   1.000
_cell.angle_alpha   90.00
_cell.angle_beta   90.00
_cell.angle_gamma   90.00
#
_symmetry.space_group_name_H-M   'P 1'
#
loop_
_entity.id
_entity.type
_entity.pdbx_description
1 polymer ?
#
loop_
_entity_poly.entity_id
_entity_poly.type
_entity_poly.pdbx_seq_one_letter_code
_entity_poly.pdbx_strand_id
1 'polypeptide(L)' 'MRKLKCFQVSGLTVEGVLDEFNERAEEFGIKESDIVSVSALPPTLGTKLATPTGTATPKVEVVIVYWSDK' A
#
# COMPACT_ATOMS: atom_id res chain seq x y z
N MET A 1 -22.37 -4.07 7.03
CA MET A 1 -22.12 -4.53 5.65
C MET A 1 -20.70 -4.15 5.31
N ARG A 2 -19.88 -5.13 4.92
CA ARG A 2 -18.49 -4.92 4.54
C ARG A 2 -18.41 -4.09 3.25
N LYS A 3 -17.46 -3.18 3.17
CA LYS A 3 -17.19 -2.36 1.98
C LYS A 3 -15.85 -2.77 1.37
N LEU A 4 -15.81 -2.81 0.05
CA LEU A 4 -14.55 -3.00 -0.68
C LEU A 4 -13.76 -1.70 -0.60
N LYS A 5 -12.50 -1.76 -0.16
CA LYS A 5 -11.58 -0.63 -0.08
C LYS A 5 -10.35 -0.90 -0.92
N CYS A 6 -9.70 0.19 -1.30
CA CYS A 6 -8.47 0.19 -2.09
C CYS A 6 -7.41 1.03 -1.37
N PHE A 7 -6.25 0.44 -1.14
CA PHE A 7 -5.05 1.11 -0.67
C PHE A 7 -4.07 1.16 -1.84
N GLN A 8 -3.82 2.36 -2.36
CA GLN A 8 -2.88 2.60 -3.44
C GLN A 8 -1.78 3.52 -2.92
N VAL A 9 -0.53 3.05 -2.99
CA VAL A 9 0.61 3.82 -2.53
C VAL A 9 1.83 3.59 -3.42
N SER A 10 2.58 4.67 -3.65
CA SER A 10 3.85 4.61 -4.36
C SER A 10 5.01 4.42 -3.38
N GLY A 11 6.00 3.62 -3.75
CA GLY A 11 7.14 3.27 -2.90
C GLY A 11 8.45 3.09 -3.67
N LEU A 12 9.52 2.78 -2.94
CA LEU A 12 10.84 2.48 -3.52
C LEU A 12 11.03 0.99 -3.83
N THR A 13 10.45 0.12 -3.01
CA THR A 13 10.43 -1.33 -3.18
C THR A 13 9.04 -1.86 -2.84
N VAL A 14 8.69 -3.03 -3.35
CA VAL A 14 7.39 -3.67 -3.04
C VAL A 14 7.37 -4.09 -1.58
N GLU A 15 8.47 -4.68 -1.10
CA GLU A 15 8.64 -5.17 0.26
C GLU A 15 8.41 -4.06 1.29
N GLY A 16 9.05 -2.90 1.12
CA GLY A 16 8.90 -1.80 2.08
C GLY A 16 7.48 -1.25 2.15
N VAL A 17 6.74 -1.27 1.04
CA VAL A 17 5.33 -0.88 1.01
C VAL A 17 4.45 -1.91 1.71
N LEU A 18 4.72 -3.20 1.51
CA LEU A 18 3.96 -4.27 2.15
C LEU A 18 4.24 -4.35 3.65
N ASP A 19 5.47 -4.09 4.08
CA ASP A 19 5.84 -4.02 5.50
C ASP A 19 5.08 -2.88 6.20
N GLU A 20 5.08 -1.67 5.64
CA GLU A 20 4.29 -0.54 6.17
C GLU A 20 2.79 -0.86 6.18
N PHE A 21 2.28 -1.49 5.11
CA PHE A 21 0.90 -1.91 5.07
C PHE A 21 0.56 -2.89 6.19
N ASN A 22 1.42 -3.89 6.45
CA ASN A 22 1.19 -4.90 7.48
C ASN A 22 1.22 -4.29 8.90
N GLU A 23 2.16 -3.39 9.17
CA GLU A 23 2.23 -2.66 10.45
C GLU A 23 0.92 -1.90 10.73
N ARG A 24 0.33 -1.32 9.67
CA ARG A 24 -0.91 -0.53 9.78
C ARG A 24 -2.17 -1.36 9.62
N ALA A 25 -2.10 -2.53 8.98
CA ALA A 25 -3.24 -3.40 8.71
C ALA A 25 -3.91 -3.84 10.02
N GLU A 26 -3.11 -4.10 11.05
CA GLU A 26 -3.60 -4.40 12.40
C GLU A 26 -4.37 -3.22 13.00
N GLU A 27 -3.88 -1.99 12.87
CA GLU A 27 -4.57 -0.77 13.33
C GLU A 27 -5.93 -0.56 12.64
N PHE A 28 -6.00 -0.94 11.37
CA PHE A 28 -7.24 -0.87 10.57
C PHE A 28 -8.15 -2.09 10.78
N GLY A 29 -7.70 -3.11 11.50
CA GLY A 29 -8.44 -4.36 11.73
C GLY A 29 -8.62 -5.19 10.47
N ILE A 30 -7.69 -5.09 9.51
CA ILE A 30 -7.71 -5.85 8.26
C ILE A 30 -7.10 -7.22 8.54
N LYS A 31 -7.86 -8.29 8.28
CA LYS A 31 -7.32 -9.65 8.34
C LYS A 31 -6.79 -10.05 6.97
N GLU A 32 -5.80 -10.94 6.94
CA GLU A 32 -5.28 -11.48 5.68
C GLU A 32 -6.38 -12.11 4.81
N SER A 33 -7.35 -12.79 5.44
CA SER A 33 -8.54 -13.35 4.76
C SER A 33 -9.43 -12.32 4.05
N ASP A 34 -9.23 -11.04 4.35
CA ASP A 34 -10.01 -9.94 3.80
C ASP A 34 -9.37 -9.34 2.56
N ILE A 35 -8.10 -9.67 2.30
CA ILE A 35 -7.35 -9.24 1.14
C ILE A 35 -7.89 -9.99 -0.09
N VAL A 36 -8.33 -9.22 -1.08
CA VAL A 36 -8.88 -9.72 -2.34
C VAL A 36 -7.79 -9.80 -3.40
N SER A 37 -6.93 -8.77 -3.48
CA SER A 37 -5.84 -8.73 -4.44
C SER A 37 -4.72 -7.79 -4.00
N VAL A 38 -3.49 -8.13 -4.37
CA VAL A 38 -2.30 -7.29 -4.27
C VAL A 38 -1.67 -7.21 -5.65
N SER A 39 -1.45 -6.00 -6.17
CA SER A 39 -0.82 -5.76 -7.47
C SER A 39 0.33 -4.79 -7.33
N ALA A 40 1.47 -5.11 -7.96
CA ALA A 40 2.60 -4.20 -8.10
C ALA A 40 2.65 -3.68 -9.54
N LEU A 41 2.66 -2.37 -9.70
CA LEU A 41 2.60 -1.65 -10.96
C LEU A 41 3.80 -0.70 -11.09
N PRO A 42 4.16 -0.30 -12.32
CA PRO A 42 5.01 0.86 -12.52
C PRO A 42 4.38 2.10 -11.85
N PRO A 43 5.19 2.99 -11.26
CA PRO A 43 4.68 4.17 -10.56
C PRO A 43 3.96 5.09 -11.54
N THR A 44 2.68 5.36 -11.27
CA THR A 44 1.85 6.24 -12.10
C THR A 44 1.98 7.70 -11.70
N LEU A 45 2.33 7.98 -10.45
CA LEU A 45 2.50 9.32 -9.90
C LEU A 45 3.98 9.65 -9.68
N GLY A 46 4.46 10.71 -10.33
CA GLY A 46 5.85 11.19 -10.23
C GLY A 46 6.18 12.02 -8.99
N THR A 47 5.30 12.04 -7.98
CA THR A 47 5.52 12.80 -6.75
C THR A 47 6.70 12.20 -5.98
N LYS A 48 7.72 13.01 -5.68
CA LYS A 48 8.88 12.54 -4.95
C LYS A 48 8.50 12.10 -3.53
N LEU A 49 9.06 10.97 -3.11
CA LEU A 49 8.96 10.46 -1.75
C LEU A 49 9.99 11.17 -0.86
N ALA A 50 9.58 11.53 0.35
CA ALA A 50 10.51 11.97 1.39
C ALA A 50 11.27 10.75 1.91
N THR A 51 12.58 10.92 2.11
CA THR A 51 13.49 9.88 2.61
C THR A 51 14.46 10.50 3.63
N PRO A 52 15.13 9.71 4.49
CA PRO A 52 16.07 10.25 5.47
C PRO A 52 17.22 11.07 4.86
N THR A 53 17.58 10.79 3.60
CA THR A 53 18.68 11.45 2.88
C THR A 53 18.21 12.54 1.89
N GLY A 54 16.91 12.84 1.84
CA GLY A 54 16.34 13.84 0.95
C GLY A 54 15.07 13.36 0.27
N THR A 55 15.01 13.45 -1.07
CA THR A 55 13.84 13.00 -1.84
C THR A 55 14.23 11.94 -2.86
N ALA A 56 13.36 10.95 -3.04
CA ALA A 56 13.55 9.87 -4.00
C ALA A 56 12.36 9.78 -4.96
N THR A 57 12.62 9.32 -6.18
CA THR A 57 11.55 9.03 -7.14
C THR A 57 10.98 7.65 -6.82
N PRO A 58 9.65 7.50 -6.68
CA PRO A 58 9.04 6.19 -6.52
C PRO A 58 9.42 5.27 -7.69
N LYS A 59 9.58 3.99 -7.40
CA LYS A 59 9.94 2.96 -8.38
C LYS A 59 8.83 1.95 -8.61
N VAL A 60 7.88 1.87 -7.68
CA VAL A 60 6.75 0.97 -7.72
C VAL A 60 5.50 1.65 -7.19
N GLU A 61 4.35 1.17 -7.62
CA GLU A 61 3.06 1.46 -7.03
C GLU A 61 2.40 0.14 -6.63
N VAL A 62 1.95 0.04 -5.39
CA VAL A 62 1.25 -1.15 -4.89
C VAL A 62 -0.21 -0.80 -4.68
N VAL A 63 -1.08 -1.64 -5.22
CA VAL A 63 -2.53 -1.56 -5.07
C VAL A 63 -3.02 -2.78 -4.31
N ILE A 64 -3.64 -2.56 -3.16
CA ILE A 64 -4.21 -3.59 -2.30
C ILE A 64 -5.72 -3.37 -2.21
N VAL A 65 -6.49 -4.39 -2.60
CA VAL A 65 -7.95 -4.39 -2.50
C VAL A 65 -8.36 -5.33 -1.39
N TYR A 66 -9.20 -4.87 -0.47
CA TYR A 66 -9.60 -5.64 0.70
C TYR A 66 -11.02 -5.28 1.18
N TRP A 67 -11.64 -6.20 1.93
CA TRP A 67 -12.93 -5.97 2.58
C TRP A 67 -12.75 -5.35 3.97
N SER A 68 -13.48 -4.27 4.27
CA SER A 68 -13.43 -3.58 5.57
C SER A 68 -14.82 -3.38 6.15
N ASP A 69 -14.94 -3.56 7.47
CA ASP A 69 -16.16 -3.23 8.24
C ASP A 69 -16.20 -1.78 8.72
N LYS A 70 -15.05 -1.09 8.68
CA LYS A 70 -14.93 0.35 8.98
C LYS A 70 -15.20 1.22 7.77
#